data_AF-A0A0H4LFH1-F1
#
_entry.id   AF-A0A0H4LFH1-F1
#
_cell.length_a   1.000
_cell.length_b   1.000
_cell.length_c   1.000
_cell.angle_alpha   90.00
_cell.angle_beta   90.00
_cell.angle_gamma   90.00
#
_symmetry.space_group_name_H-M   'P 1'
#
loop_
_entity.id
_entity.type
_entity.pdbx_description
1 polymer ?
#
loop_
_entity_poly.entity_id
_entity_poly.type
_entity_poly.pdbx_seq_one_letter_code
_entity_poly.pdbx_strand_id
1 'polypeptide(L)' 'SDSGKRGSSKVEFSEDEETLIVRMYKLVGKRWSLIAGRIPGRTAEEIEKYWTSRVSSSSE' A
#
# COMPACT_ATOMS: atom_id res chain seq x y z
N SER A 1 18.24 1.47 -26.68
CA SER A 1 17.14 2.38 -26.35
C SER A 1 16.45 1.90 -25.09
N ASP A 2 16.22 2.86 -24.20
CA ASP A 2 15.29 2.87 -23.08
C ASP A 2 15.50 1.92 -21.87
N SER A 3 16.11 2.55 -20.85
CA SER A 3 15.66 2.54 -19.47
C SER A 3 15.86 1.27 -18.64
N GLY A 4 16.92 1.31 -17.83
CA GLY A 4 17.11 0.48 -16.66
C GLY A 4 15.87 0.51 -15.78
N LYS A 5 15.18 -0.64 -15.73
CA LYS A 5 14.09 -0.90 -14.81
C LYS A 5 14.69 -0.94 -13.40
N ARG A 6 14.73 0.22 -12.73
CA ARG A 6 15.00 0.32 -11.29
C ARG A 6 14.01 -0.60 -10.61
N GLY A 7 14.48 -1.77 -10.19
CA GLY A 7 13.78 -2.68 -9.30
C GLY A 7 13.66 -2.03 -7.94
N SER A 8 12.81 -1.01 -7.82
CA SER A 8 12.28 -0.60 -6.54
C SER A 8 11.31 -1.69 -6.15
N SER A 9 11.68 -2.49 -5.14
CA SER A 9 10.85 -3.55 -4.56
C SER A 9 9.51 -2.96 -4.08
N LYS A 10 8.57 -2.80 -4.99
CA LYS A 10 7.23 -2.32 -4.71
C LYS A 10 6.50 -3.46 -4.03
N VAL A 11 5.92 -3.18 -2.87
CA VAL A 11 5.07 -4.17 -2.20
C VAL A 11 3.87 -4.39 -3.11
N GLU A 12 3.76 -5.59 -3.66
CA GLU A 12 2.63 -5.97 -4.50
C GLU A 12 1.52 -6.49 -3.60
N PHE A 13 0.33 -5.91 -3.75
CA PHE A 13 -0.90 -6.30 -3.04
C PHE A 13 -1.89 -6.85 -4.07
N SER A 14 -2.68 -7.84 -3.68
CA SER A 14 -3.77 -8.33 -4.53
C SER A 14 -4.93 -7.32 -4.55
N GLU A 15 -5.79 -7.39 -5.56
CA GLU A 15 -6.96 -6.50 -5.68
C GLU A 15 -7.87 -6.54 -4.45
N ASP A 16 -7.99 -7.72 -3.81
CA ASP A 16 -8.71 -7.91 -2.56
C ASP A 16 -8.06 -7.14 -1.40
N GLU A 17 -6.73 -7.26 -1.28
CA GLU A 17 -5.95 -6.57 -0.25
C GLU A 17 -5.99 -5.04 -0.46
N GLU A 18 -5.80 -4.58 -1.70
CA GLU A 18 -5.87 -3.16 -2.06
C GLU A 18 -7.23 -2.57 -1.71
N THR A 19 -8.31 -3.27 -2.08
CA THR A 19 -9.69 -2.88 -1.76
C THR A 19 -9.88 -2.75 -0.25
N LEU A 20 -9.35 -3.71 0.51
CA LEU A 20 -9.43 -3.68 1.96
C LEU A 20 -8.62 -2.52 2.56
N ILE A 21 -7.40 -2.26 2.07
CA ILE A 21 -6.56 -1.14 2.50
C ILE A 21 -7.29 0.19 2.25
N VAL A 22 -7.81 0.41 1.04
CA VAL A 22 -8.53 1.64 0.68
C VAL A 22 -9.78 1.80 1.53
N ARG A 23 -10.56 0.74 1.70
CA ARG A 23 -11.79 0.77 2.51
C ARG A 23 -11.48 1.07 3.97
N MET A 24 -10.51 0.38 4.56
CA MET A 24 -10.11 0.58 5.95
C MET A 24 -9.49 1.96 6.16
N TYR A 25 -8.65 2.43 5.25
CA TYR A 25 -8.08 3.78 5.31
C TYR A 25 -9.16 4.86 5.31
N LYS A 26 -10.22 4.72 4.49
CA LYS A 26 -11.38 5.63 4.54
C LYS A 26 -12.12 5.62 5.88
N LEU A 27 -12.09 4.50 6.61
CA LEU A 27 -12.76 4.34 7.90
C LEU A 27 -11.92 4.84 9.08
N VAL A 28 -10.62 4.50 9.09
CA VAL A 28 -9.74 4.70 10.26
C VAL A 28 -8.51 5.56 9.98
N GLY A 29 -8.29 5.98 8.74
CA GLY A 29 -7.15 6.78 8.30
C GLY A 29 -5.83 6.01 8.33
N LYS A 30 -4.77 6.71 8.75
CA LYS A 30 -3.38 6.19 8.85
C LYS A 30 -3.16 5.17 9.98
N ARG A 31 -4.21 4.46 10.44
CA ARG A 31 -4.10 3.43 11.50
C ARG A 31 -3.62 2.10 10.92
N TRP A 32 -2.39 2.06 10.42
CA TRP A 32 -1.82 0.92 9.69
C TRP A 32 -1.88 -0.40 10.46
N SER A 33 -1.57 -0.39 11.76
CA SER A 33 -1.65 -1.59 12.61
C SER A 33 -3.06 -2.21 12.64
N LEU A 34 -4.11 -1.37 12.57
CA LEU A 34 -5.48 -1.85 12.52
C LEU A 34 -5.83 -2.48 11.16
N ILE A 35 -5.32 -1.89 10.07
CA ILE A 35 -5.51 -2.39 8.70
C ILE A 35 -4.78 -3.71 8.52
N ALA A 36 -3.52 -3.80 8.96
CA ALA A 36 -2.71 -5.01 8.91
C ALA A 36 -3.36 -6.17 9.68
N GLY A 37 -4.01 -5.90 10.81
CA GLY A 37 -4.78 -6.90 11.55
C GLY A 37 -5.95 -7.51 10.76
N ARG A 38 -6.35 -6.92 9.62
CA ARG A 38 -7.38 -7.47 8.72
C ARG A 38 -6.81 -8.25 7.53
N ILE A 39 -5.52 -8.08 7.23
CA ILE A 39 -4.87 -8.70 6.07
C ILE A 39 -3.80 -9.68 6.58
N PRO A 40 -4.15 -10.97 6.72
CA PRO A 40 -3.20 -11.95 7.23
C PRO A 40 -1.99 -12.04 6.31
N GLY A 41 -0.78 -11.99 6.89
CA GLY A 41 0.47 -12.02 6.14
C GLY A 41 0.99 -10.65 5.72
N ARG A 42 0.28 -9.55 6.03
CA ARG A 42 0.76 -8.19 5.79
C ARG A 42 1.09 -7.45 7.06
N THR A 43 2.12 -6.62 7.02
CA THR A 43 2.48 -5.75 8.13
C THR A 43 2.01 -4.32 7.93
N ALA A 44 1.92 -3.58 9.03
CA ALA A 44 1.59 -2.16 8.99
C ALA A 44 2.56 -1.35 8.12
N GLU A 45 3.86 -1.71 8.16
CA GLU A 45 4.93 -1.04 7.41
C GLU A 45 4.78 -1.23 5.90
N GLU A 46 4.38 -2.43 5.47
CA GLU A 46 4.11 -2.73 4.06
C GLU A 46 2.94 -1.91 3.52
N ILE A 47 1.85 -1.83 4.28
CA ILE A 47 0.66 -1.07 3.92
C ILE A 47 0.97 0.43 3.86
N GLU A 48 1.72 0.95 4.82
CA GLU A 48 2.16 2.34 4.83
C GLU A 48 3.02 2.68 3.60
N LYS A 49 3.99 1.82 3.27
CA LYS A 49 4.82 1.97 2.06
C LYS A 49 3.99 1.98 0.79
N TYR A 50 3.07 1.02 0.67
CA TYR A 50 2.16 0.95 -0.47
C TYR A 50 1.31 2.20 -0.61
N TRP A 51 0.70 2.67 0.48
CA TRP A 51 -0.11 3.87 0.47
C TRP A 51 0.70 5.11 0.12
N THR A 52 1.88 5.28 0.73
CA THR A 52 2.79 6.41 0.47
C THR A 52 3.22 6.44 -0.99
N SER A 53 3.56 5.29 -1.57
CA SER A 53 3.87 5.18 -3.00
C SER A 53 2.66 5.51 -3.88
N ARG A 54 1.45 5.11 -3.48
CA ARG A 54 0.20 5.38 -4.21
C ARG A 54 -0.18 6.86 -4.19
N VAL A 55 -0.07 7.54 -3.05
CA VAL A 55 -0.42 8.97 -2.95
C VAL A 55 0.66 9.89 -3.50
N SER A 56 1.95 9.53 -3.36
CA SER A 56 3.08 10.32 -3.87
C SER A 56 3.09 10.41 -5.40
N SER A 57 2.59 9.38 -6.10
CA SER A 57 2.50 9.39 -7.56
C SER A 57 1.24 10.06 -8.11
N SER A 58 0.33 10.55 -7.26
CA SER A 58 -0.96 11.13 -7.68
C SER A 58 -1.14 12.59 -7.26
N SER A 59 -0.07 13.31 -6.93
CA SER A 59 -0.16 14.76 -6.70
C SER A 59 1.07 15.49 -7.24
N GLU A 60 0.92 16.01 -8.47
CA GLU A 60 1.22 17.43 -8.73
C GLU A 60 0.26 18.31 -7.93
#